data_AF-A0A5C6ADK3-F1
#
_entry.id   AF-A0A5C6ADK3-F1
#
_cell.length_a   1.000
_cell.length_b   1.000
_cell.length_c   1.000
_cell.angle_alpha   90.00
_cell.angle_beta   90.00
_cell.angle_gamma   90.00
#
_symmetry.space_group_name_H-M   'P 1'
#
loop_
_entity.id
_entity.type
_entity.pdbx_description
1 polymer ?
#
loop_
_entity_poly.entity_id
_entity_poly.type
_entity_poly.pdbx_seq_one_letter_code
_entity_poly.pdbx_strand_id
1 'polypeptide(L)'
;MVIENEASLMNSFAMGSLYESQTRVRQEFLDFAEQWQRTKENWQDEPARQFEEQALNTLAPTLTRVSGAMQTFAEEIRRADQALADPDAFTEM
;
A
#
# COMPACT_ATOMS: atom_id res chain seq x y z
N MET A 1 40.39 -9.14 22.06
CA MET A 1 39.90 -9.91 20.90
C MET A 1 38.59 -9.25 20.50
N VAL A 2 38.67 -8.40 19.48
CA VAL A 2 37.55 -7.62 18.95
C VAL A 2 36.96 -8.44 17.81
N ILE A 3 35.69 -8.82 17.91
CA ILE A 3 34.79 -8.78 16.75
C ILE A 3 33.47 -8.22 17.27
N GLU A 4 33.17 -7.02 16.79
CA GLU A 4 32.06 -6.16 17.15
C GLU A 4 30.71 -6.82 16.84
N ASN A 5 29.84 -6.80 17.84
CA ASN A 5 28.52 -7.41 17.83
C ASN A 5 27.41 -6.44 17.39
N GLU A 6 27.67 -5.48 16.48
CA GLU A 6 26.71 -4.38 16.27
C GLU A 6 26.39 -4.04 14.81
N ALA A 7 27.09 -4.59 13.82
CA ALA A 7 26.88 -4.19 12.42
C ALA A 7 25.75 -4.94 11.68
N SER A 8 25.21 -6.04 12.22
CA SER A 8 24.21 -6.87 11.51
C SER A 8 22.76 -6.60 11.92
N LEU A 9 22.50 -5.66 12.83
CA LEU A 9 21.17 -5.42 13.40
C LEU A 9 20.34 -4.34 12.69
N MET A 10 20.87 -3.60 11.71
CA MET A 10 20.20 -2.37 11.25
C MET A 10 20.17 -2.24 9.74
N ASN A 11 19.46 -3.15 9.10
CA ASN A 11 18.68 -2.82 7.91
C ASN A 11 17.47 -3.78 7.81
N SER A 12 16.79 -4.02 8.95
CA SER A 12 15.41 -4.52 8.90
C SER A 12 14.69 -3.69 7.86
N PHE A 13 14.12 -4.36 6.86
CA PHE A 13 13.49 -3.67 5.74
C PHE A 13 12.57 -2.59 6.32
N ALA A 14 12.72 -1.34 5.88
CA ALA A 14 12.04 -0.21 6.49
C ALA A 14 10.54 -0.24 6.19
N MET A 15 9.82 -1.18 6.82
CA MET A 15 8.40 -1.44 6.66
C MET A 15 7.55 -0.23 7.03
N GLY A 16 8.07 0.64 7.91
CA GLY A 16 7.45 1.91 8.26
C GLY A 16 7.13 2.77 7.03
N SER A 17 8.09 2.97 6.11
CA SER A 17 7.88 3.80 4.93
C SER A 17 6.87 3.18 3.94
N LEU A 18 6.82 1.84 3.87
CA LEU A 18 5.84 1.12 3.06
C LEU A 18 4.42 1.28 3.63
N TYR A 19 4.23 1.11 4.94
CA TYR A 19 2.94 1.30 5.60
C TYR A 19 2.47 2.76 5.59
N GLU A 20 3.38 3.70 5.78
CA GLU A 20 3.11 5.14 5.64
C GLU A 20 2.64 5.46 4.22
N SER A 21 3.33 4.92 3.20
CA SER A 21 2.94 5.10 1.80
C SER A 21 1.57 4.49 1.51
N GLN A 22 1.27 3.31 2.05
CA GLN A 22 -0.05 2.66 1.90
C GLN A 22 -1.16 3.50 2.55
N THR A 23 -0.89 4.02 3.74
CA THR A 23 -1.83 4.89 4.48
C THR A 23 -2.09 6.17 3.69
N ARG A 24 -1.03 6.78 3.16
CA ARG A 24 -1.13 7.99 2.33
C ARG A 24 -1.94 7.75 1.07
N VAL A 25 -1.65 6.71 0.30
CA VAL A 25 -2.41 6.36 -0.92
C VAL A 25 -3.89 6.16 -0.61
N ARG A 26 -4.22 5.52 0.51
CA ARG A 26 -5.60 5.36 0.96
C ARG A 26 -6.27 6.69 1.27
N GLN A 27 -5.57 7.58 1.98
CA GLN A 27 -6.11 8.89 2.34
C GLN A 27 -6.38 9.74 1.09
N GLU A 28 -5.41 9.81 0.17
CA GLU A 28 -5.56 10.56 -1.10
C GLU A 28 -6.77 10.06 -1.91
N PHE A 29 -7.07 8.76 -1.85
CA PHE A 29 -8.28 8.22 -2.48
C PHE A 29 -9.57 8.66 -1.79
N LEU A 30 -9.60 8.67 -0.45
CA LEU A 30 -10.77 9.15 0.30
C LEU A 30 -11.02 10.64 0.03
N ASP A 31 -9.95 11.44 0.00
CA ASP A 31 -10.00 12.87 -0.30
C ASP A 31 -10.52 13.10 -1.74
N PHE A 32 -10.06 12.30 -2.69
CA PHE A 32 -10.58 12.30 -4.06
C PHE A 32 -12.08 11.95 -4.11
N ALA A 33 -12.51 10.92 -3.39
CA ALA A 33 -13.91 10.52 -3.36
C ALA A 33 -14.80 11.61 -2.77
N GLU A 34 -14.34 12.29 -1.72
CA GLU A 34 -15.04 13.44 -1.14
C GLU A 34 -15.10 14.62 -2.13
N GLN A 35 -13.99 14.94 -2.78
CA GLN A 35 -13.95 15.99 -3.80
C GLN A 35 -14.92 15.70 -4.95
N TRP A 36 -15.01 14.43 -5.38
CA TRP A 36 -15.96 14.02 -6.41
C TRP A 36 -17.41 14.24 -5.97
N GLN A 37 -17.78 13.85 -4.74
CA GLN A 37 -19.15 14.07 -4.25
C GLN A 37 -19.53 15.55 -4.26
N ARG A 38 -18.65 16.44 -3.77
CA ARG A 38 -18.86 17.89 -3.80
C ARG A 38 -18.97 18.44 -5.23
N THR A 39 -18.19 17.87 -6.15
CA THR A 39 -18.21 18.28 -7.57
C THR A 39 -19.52 17.88 -8.24
N LYS A 40 -20.02 16.67 -7.94
CA LYS A 40 -21.26 16.12 -8.48
C LYS A 40 -22.49 16.97 -8.14
N GLU A 41 -22.49 17.68 -7.02
CA GLU A 41 -23.55 18.63 -6.65
C GLU A 41 -23.76 19.76 -7.67
N ASN A 42 -22.70 20.11 -8.42
CA ASN A 42 -22.69 21.26 -9.34
C ASN A 42 -22.62 20.85 -10.81
N TRP A 43 -22.40 19.58 -11.11
CA TRP A 43 -22.30 19.08 -12.48
C TRP A 43 -23.68 18.70 -13.01
N GLN A 44 -24.00 19.14 -14.22
CA GLN A 44 -25.21 18.66 -14.93
C GLN A 44 -25.02 17.19 -15.33
N ASP A 45 -26.12 16.43 -15.43
CA ASP A 45 -26.13 14.96 -15.47
C ASP A 45 -25.11 14.33 -16.45
N GLU A 46 -25.02 14.84 -17.67
CA GLU A 46 -24.21 14.20 -18.73
C GLU A 46 -22.68 14.27 -18.48
N PRO A 47 -22.08 15.43 -18.13
CA PRO A 47 -20.70 15.50 -17.64
C PRO A 47 -20.41 14.55 -16.48
N ALA A 48 -21.33 14.46 -15.51
CA ALA A 48 -21.13 13.61 -14.34
C ALA A 48 -21.11 12.13 -14.73
N ARG A 49 -22.06 11.71 -15.58
CA ARG A 49 -22.13 10.37 -16.12
C ARG A 49 -20.87 9.99 -16.89
N GLN A 50 -20.36 10.87 -17.74
CA GLN A 50 -19.12 10.62 -18.49
C GLN A 50 -17.90 10.45 -17.59
N PHE A 51 -17.77 11.26 -16.54
CA PHE A 51 -16.68 11.12 -15.58
C PHE A 51 -16.77 9.81 -14.78
N GLU A 52 -17.96 9.43 -14.33
CA GLU A 52 -18.18 8.15 -13.66
C GLU A 52 -17.82 6.97 -14.57
N GLU A 53 -18.30 6.99 -15.82
CA GLU A 53 -18.09 5.93 -16.80
C GLU A 53 -16.63 5.79 -17.25
N GLN A 54 -15.93 6.90 -17.45
CA GLN A 54 -14.59 6.91 -18.04
C GLN A 54 -13.48 6.88 -16.98
N ALA A 55 -13.63 7.64 -15.89
CA ALA A 55 -12.61 7.77 -14.86
C ALA A 55 -12.87 6.84 -13.68
N LEU A 56 -14.04 6.90 -13.04
CA LEU A 56 -14.27 6.19 -11.78
C LEU A 56 -14.38 4.68 -11.95
N ASN A 57 -15.04 4.22 -13.01
CA ASN A 57 -15.18 2.79 -13.32
C ASN A 57 -13.84 2.06 -13.45
N THR A 58 -12.78 2.76 -13.91
CA THR A 58 -11.44 2.17 -14.05
C THR A 58 -10.57 2.43 -12.83
N LEU A 59 -10.73 3.58 -12.18
CA LEU A 59 -9.89 4.02 -11.07
C LEU A 59 -10.16 3.22 -9.79
N ALA A 60 -11.43 3.03 -9.41
CA ALA A 60 -11.80 2.31 -8.19
C ALA A 60 -11.25 0.87 -8.14
N PRO A 61 -11.44 0.00 -9.15
CA PRO A 61 -10.87 -1.34 -9.13
C PRO A 61 -9.34 -1.34 -9.23
N THR A 62 -8.73 -0.34 -9.86
CA THR A 62 -7.27 -0.20 -9.91
C THR A 62 -6.69 0.08 -8.53
N LEU A 63 -7.34 0.95 -7.75
CA LEU A 63 -6.90 1.25 -6.39
C LEU A 63 -7.06 0.05 -5.45
N THR A 64 -8.15 -0.71 -5.57
CA THR A 64 -8.31 -1.98 -4.83
C THR A 64 -7.15 -2.93 -5.13
N ARG A 65 -6.77 -3.07 -6.41
CA ARG A 65 -5.64 -3.92 -6.82
C ARG A 65 -4.30 -3.41 -6.26
N VAL A 66 -4.04 -2.10 -6.33
CA VAL A 66 -2.81 -1.51 -5.77
C VAL A 66 -2.75 -1.72 -4.26
N SER A 67 -3.83 -1.45 -3.53
CA SER A 67 -3.87 -1.66 -2.07
C SER A 67 -3.61 -3.12 -1.70
N GLY A 68 -4.20 -4.07 -2.44
CA GLY A 68 -3.96 -5.51 -2.23
C GLY A 68 -2.50 -5.88 -2.53
N ALA A 69 -1.95 -5.41 -3.64
CA ALA A 69 -0.56 -5.67 -4.01
C ALA A 69 0.44 -5.11 -2.99
N MET A 70 0.18 -3.90 -2.44
CA MET A 70 1.00 -3.32 -1.37
C MET A 70 0.95 -4.14 -0.08
N GLN A 71 -0.23 -4.69 0.25
CA GLN A 71 -0.39 -5.55 1.42
C GLN A 71 0.36 -6.87 1.23
N THR A 72 0.20 -7.54 0.09
CA THR A 72 0.95 -8.76 -0.23
C THR A 72 2.46 -8.51 -0.20
N PHE A 73 2.93 -7.40 -0.79
CA PHE A 73 4.34 -7.04 -0.76
C PHE A 73 4.87 -6.85 0.66
N ALA A 74 4.11 -6.17 1.52
CA ALA A 74 4.44 -6.00 2.94
C ALA A 74 4.53 -7.35 3.68
N GLU A 75 3.58 -8.26 3.44
CA GLU A 75 3.55 -9.59 4.06
C GLU A 75 4.76 -10.44 3.62
N GLU A 76 5.11 -10.44 2.35
CA GLU A 76 6.26 -11.18 1.82
C GLU A 76 7.59 -10.65 2.34
N ILE A 77 7.75 -9.32 2.44
CA ILE A 77 8.93 -8.73 3.07
C ILE A 77 9.02 -9.16 4.53
N ARG A 78 7.92 -9.12 5.28
CA ARG A 78 7.90 -9.52 6.69
C ARG A 78 8.28 -10.99 6.85
N ARG A 79 7.79 -11.87 5.98
CA ARG A 79 8.17 -13.30 5.96
C ARG A 79 9.65 -13.48 5.66
N ALA A 80 10.17 -12.76 4.68
CA ALA A 80 11.59 -12.80 4.34
C ALA A 80 12.48 -12.30 5.50
N ASP A 81 12.11 -11.19 6.14
CA ASP A 81 12.82 -10.65 7.30
C ASP A 81 12.85 -11.65 8.47
N GLN A 82 11.73 -12.33 8.73
CA GLN A 82 11.65 -13.40 9.72
C GLN A 82 12.56 -14.60 9.37
N ALA A 83 12.54 -15.05 8.12
CA ALA A 83 13.37 -16.16 7.66
C ALA A 83 14.88 -15.82 7.68
N LEU A 84 15.23 -14.55 7.45
CA LEU A 84 16.60 -14.07 7.57
C LEU A 84 17.07 -13.99 9.03
N ALA A 85 16.16 -13.67 9.96
CA ALA A 85 16.45 -13.59 11.39
C ALA A 85 16.54 -14.97 12.06
N ASP A 86 15.77 -15.95 11.58
CA ASP A 86 15.75 -17.33 12.07
C ASP A 86 15.69 -18.32 10.89
N PRO A 87 16.84 -18.85 10.42
CA PRO A 87 16.91 -19.81 9.33
C PRO A 87 16.21 -21.15 9.64
N ASP A 88 16.12 -21.54 10.91
CA ASP A 88 15.51 -22.81 11.31
C ASP A 88 13.97 -22.76 11.24
N ALA A 89 13.38 -21.56 11.31
CA ALA A 89 11.95 -21.34 11.13
C ALA A 89 11.42 -21.68 9.71
N PHE A 90 12.30 -21.79 8.71
CA PHE A 90 11.93 -22.13 7.33
C PHE A 90 11.90 -23.65 7.07
N THR A 91 12.43 -24.48 7.98
CA THR A 91 12.67 -25.91 7.74
C THR A 91 11.49 -26.82 8.19
N GLU A 92 10.52 -26.29 8.93
CA GLU A 92 9.35 -27.05 9.44
C GLU A 92 8.02 -26.76 8.72
N MET A 93 8.02 -26.01 7.59
CA MET A 93 6.85 -25.83 6.71
C MET A 93 6.84 -26.82 5.55
#